data_AF-A0A366HAL2-F1
#
_entry.id   AF-A0A366HAL2-F1
#
_cell.length_a   1.000
_cell.length_b   1.000
_cell.length_c   1.000
_cell.angle_alpha   90.00
_cell.angle_beta   90.00
_cell.angle_gamma   90.00
#
_symmetry.space_group_name_H-M   'P 1'
#
loop_
_entity.id
_entity.type
_entity.pdbx_description
1 polymer ?
#
loop_
_entity_poly.entity_id
_entity_poly.type
_entity_poly.pdbx_seq_one_letter_code
_entity_poly.pdbx_strand_id
1 'polypeptide(L)'
;MAKYQVVRPWFGVAMGQIVTLKEVHPALRANVMLVSEGAPKESDAAAKVLDAARAEAQSIIDAAKAEGQAIIDAARAEVESLIASEVAETASLTPATPDATSDKPKATPKGK
;
A
#
# COMPACT_ATOMS: atom_id res chain seq x y z
N MET A 1 47.32 3.60 -7.65
CA MET A 1 47.75 3.56 -6.24
C MET A 1 46.77 2.66 -5.49
N ALA A 2 47.24 1.82 -4.58
CA ALA A 2 46.37 0.88 -3.88
C ALA A 2 45.70 1.54 -2.67
N LYS A 3 44.45 1.16 -2.39
CA LYS A 3 43.68 1.62 -1.23
C LYS A 3 43.80 0.59 -0.13
N TYR A 4 44.04 1.05 1.08
CA TYR A 4 44.15 0.20 2.25
C TYR A 4 43.25 0.71 3.37
N GLN A 5 42.60 -0.20 4.08
CA GLN A 5 41.81 0.08 5.26
C GLN A 5 42.68 -0.10 6.50
N VAL A 6 42.60 0.86 7.40
CA VAL A 6 43.35 0.85 8.65
C VAL A 6 42.67 -0.09 9.63
N VAL A 7 43.36 -1.15 10.04
CA VAL A 7 42.90 -2.13 11.03
C VAL A 7 43.46 -1.80 12.41
N ARG A 8 44.67 -1.22 12.49
CA ARG A 8 45.26 -0.73 13.75
C ARG A 8 45.53 0.76 13.62
N PRO A 9 44.92 1.62 14.45
CA PRO A 9 45.10 3.06 14.35
C PRO A 9 46.53 3.50 14.70
N TRP A 10 46.94 4.65 14.18
CA TRP A 10 48.21 5.31 14.51
C TRP A 10 48.06 6.84 14.47
N PHE A 11 49.16 7.57 14.64
CA PHE A 11 49.13 9.03 14.74
C PHE A 11 48.41 9.68 13.55
N GLY A 12 47.26 10.31 13.83
CA GLY A 12 46.44 11.03 12.85
C GLY A 12 45.56 10.15 11.94
N VAL A 13 45.52 8.83 12.14
CA VAL A 13 44.75 7.90 11.30
C VAL A 13 43.87 6.98 12.15
N ALA A 14 42.56 7.03 11.90
CA ALA A 14 41.57 6.29 12.66
C ALA A 14 41.38 4.85 12.14
N MET A 15 40.88 3.97 13.01
CA MET A 15 40.48 2.61 12.63
C MET A 15 39.34 2.67 11.61
N GLY A 16 39.40 1.83 10.57
CA GLY A 16 38.44 1.78 9.47
C GLY A 16 38.68 2.79 8.35
N GLN A 17 39.56 3.78 8.54
CA GLN A 17 39.87 4.80 7.53
C GLN A 17 40.54 4.18 6.29
N ILE A 18 40.14 4.65 5.10
CA ILE A 18 40.75 4.23 3.83
C ILE A 18 41.85 5.22 3.45
N VAL A 19 43.08 4.73 3.37
CA VAL A 19 44.27 5.48 2.97
C VAL A 19 44.77 5.00 1.61
N THR A 20 45.23 5.92 0.77
CA THR A 20 45.80 5.60 -0.54
C THR A 20 47.31 5.65 -0.43
N LEU A 21 47.98 4.52 -0.66
CA LEU A 21 49.43 4.39 -0.53
C LEU A 21 50.03 3.94 -1.87
N LYS A 22 51.15 4.56 -2.25
CA LYS A 22 51.94 4.14 -3.43
C LYS A 22 52.64 2.81 -3.16
N GLU A 23 53.21 2.66 -1.97
CA GLU A 23 53.89 1.47 -1.49
C GLU A 23 53.68 1.38 0.03
N VAL A 24 53.52 0.17 0.58
CA VAL A 24 53.30 -0.05 2.02
C VAL A 24 54.65 -0.28 2.70
N HIS A 25 55.02 0.61 3.62
CA HIS A 25 56.21 0.46 4.43
C HIS A 25 56.09 -0.77 5.37
N PRO A 26 57.16 -1.55 5.62
CA PRO A 26 57.12 -2.73 6.48
C PRO A 26 56.46 -2.50 7.86
N ALA A 27 56.70 -1.33 8.46
CA ALA A 27 56.11 -0.96 9.76
C ALA A 27 54.57 -0.77 9.73
N LEU A 28 53.99 -0.41 8.58
CA LEU A 28 52.55 -0.19 8.44
C LEU A 28 51.80 -1.44 7.98
N ARG A 29 52.52 -2.49 7.54
CA ARG A 29 51.92 -3.70 6.97
C ARG A 29 50.99 -4.43 7.95
N ALA A 30 51.29 -4.40 9.24
CA ALA A 30 50.45 -4.99 10.28
C ALA A 30 49.20 -4.14 10.62
N ASN A 31 49.20 -2.88 10.20
CA ASN A 31 48.18 -1.91 10.57
C ASN A 31 47.16 -1.69 9.45
N VAL A 32 47.43 -2.17 8.25
CA VAL A 32 46.61 -1.92 7.07
C VAL A 32 46.22 -3.22 6.37
N MET A 33 45.00 -3.26 5.84
CA MET A 33 44.48 -4.35 5.02
C MET A 33 44.17 -3.80 3.62
N LEU A 34 44.55 -4.52 2.57
CA LEU A 34 44.26 -4.09 1.21
C LEU A 34 42.74 -4.09 0.99
N VAL A 35 42.20 -2.94 0.56
CA VAL A 35 40.80 -2.86 0.14
C VAL A 35 40.76 -3.27 -1.33
N SER A 36 40.34 -4.51 -1.56
CA SER A 36 39.96 -4.94 -2.91
C SER A 36 38.81 -4.07 -3.40
N GLU A 37 38.92 -3.51 -4.60
CA GLU A 37 37.83 -2.74 -5.25
C GLU A 37 36.58 -3.60 -5.54
N GLY A 38 36.64 -4.92 -5.28
CA GLY A 38 35.52 -5.86 -5.37
C GLY A 38 35.03 -6.43 -4.04
N ALA A 39 35.48 -5.93 -2.88
CA ALA A 39 34.82 -6.28 -1.62
C ALA A 39 33.37 -5.75 -1.69
N PRO A 40 32.34 -6.58 -1.45
CA PRO A 40 30.97 -6.10 -1.41
C PRO A 40 30.96 -5.00 -0.36
N LYS A 41 30.72 -3.76 -0.78
CA LYS A 41 30.49 -2.69 0.19
C LYS A 41 29.34 -3.21 1.04
N GLU A 42 29.45 -3.17 2.37
CA GLU A 42 28.31 -3.53 3.23
C GLU A 42 27.03 -2.81 2.81
N SER A 43 27.16 -1.65 2.14
CA SER A 43 26.08 -0.93 1.48
C SER A 43 25.31 -1.75 0.43
N ASP A 44 25.93 -2.65 -0.32
CA ASP A 44 25.25 -3.43 -1.37
C ASP A 44 24.45 -4.59 -0.75
N ALA A 45 24.97 -5.21 0.31
CA ALA A 45 24.22 -6.21 1.07
C ALA A 45 23.05 -5.54 1.84
N ALA A 46 23.31 -4.39 2.47
CA ALA A 46 22.28 -3.60 3.13
C ALA A 46 21.21 -3.10 2.15
N ALA A 47 21.60 -2.66 0.95
CA ALA A 47 20.66 -2.22 -0.09
C ALA A 47 19.72 -3.36 -0.49
N LYS A 48 20.24 -4.57 -0.72
CA LYS A 48 19.40 -5.74 -1.05
C LYS A 48 18.39 -6.08 0.04
N VAL A 49 18.80 -5.97 1.31
CA VAL A 49 17.88 -6.19 2.45
C VAL A 49 16.79 -5.11 2.48
N LEU A 50 17.15 -3.85 2.23
CA LEU A 50 16.18 -2.75 2.18
C LEU A 50 15.21 -2.89 1.00
N ASP A 51 15.69 -3.31 -0.17
CA ASP A 51 14.85 -3.55 -1.35
C ASP A 51 13.88 -4.70 -1.12
N ALA A 52 14.34 -5.81 -0.51
CA ALA A 52 13.48 -6.93 -0.13
C ALA A 52 12.41 -6.49 0.88
N ALA A 53 12.81 -5.77 1.95
CA ALA A 53 11.87 -5.28 2.95
C ALA A 53 10.82 -4.31 2.35
N ARG A 54 11.20 -3.48 1.39
CA ARG A 54 10.27 -2.60 0.67
C ARG A 54 9.30 -3.39 -0.20
N ALA A 55 9.78 -4.42 -0.90
CA ALA A 55 8.92 -5.27 -1.72
C ALA A 55 7.87 -5.99 -0.87
N GLU A 56 8.27 -6.53 0.29
CA GLU A 56 7.35 -7.16 1.23
C GLU A 56 6.33 -6.17 1.78
N ALA A 57 6.76 -4.98 2.21
CA ALA A 57 5.86 -3.94 2.70
C ALA A 57 4.86 -3.50 1.62
N GLN A 58 5.31 -3.37 0.37
CA GLN A 58 4.44 -3.00 -0.74
C GLN A 58 3.39 -4.09 -1.01
N SER A 59 3.78 -5.37 -0.96
CA SER A 59 2.84 -6.49 -1.11
C SER A 59 1.74 -6.49 -0.04
N ILE A 60 2.07 -6.15 1.21
CA ILE A 60 1.08 -6.05 2.30
C ILE A 60 0.11 -4.90 2.05
N ILE A 61 0.61 -3.75 1.60
CA ILE A 61 -0.23 -2.58 1.28
C ILE A 61 -1.19 -2.91 0.13
N ASP A 62 -0.70 -3.59 -0.91
CA ASP A 62 -1.52 -3.92 -2.07
C ASP A 62 -2.60 -4.96 -1.73
N ALA A 63 -2.25 -5.97 -0.91
CA ALA A 63 -3.23 -6.92 -0.38
C ALA A 63 -4.31 -6.22 0.46
N ALA A 64 -3.93 -5.35 1.40
CA ALA A 64 -4.87 -4.61 2.24
C ALA A 64 -5.82 -3.71 1.42
N LYS A 65 -5.30 -3.06 0.36
CA LYS A 65 -6.13 -2.26 -0.56
C LYS A 65 -7.11 -3.13 -1.34
N ALA A 66 -6.66 -4.28 -1.84
CA ALA A 66 -7.51 -5.20 -2.58
C ALA A 66 -8.64 -5.75 -1.69
N GLU A 67 -8.33 -6.15 -0.47
CA GLU A 67 -9.32 -6.60 0.52
C GLU A 67 -10.32 -5.49 0.86
N GLY A 68 -9.83 -4.28 1.14
CA GLY A 68 -10.70 -3.13 1.43
C GLY A 68 -11.65 -2.81 0.26
N GLN A 69 -11.15 -2.88 -0.97
CA GLN A 69 -11.97 -2.66 -2.17
C GLN A 69 -13.03 -3.76 -2.33
N ALA A 70 -12.67 -5.02 -2.11
CA ALA A 70 -13.62 -6.13 -2.18
C ALA A 70 -14.76 -5.99 -1.17
N ILE A 71 -14.48 -5.50 0.05
CA ILE A 71 -15.52 -5.23 1.06
C ILE A 71 -16.46 -4.10 0.59
N ILE A 72 -15.91 -3.03 0.01
CA ILE A 72 -16.72 -1.92 -0.53
C ILE A 72 -17.61 -2.40 -1.67
N ASP A 73 -17.07 -3.21 -2.58
CA ASP A 73 -17.81 -3.73 -3.73
C ASP A 73 -18.91 -4.71 -3.29
N ALA A 74 -18.61 -5.59 -2.34
CA ALA A 74 -19.61 -6.47 -1.73
C ALA A 74 -20.74 -5.68 -1.05
N ALA A 75 -20.40 -4.67 -0.24
CA ALA A 75 -21.39 -3.83 0.42
C ALA A 75 -22.27 -3.07 -0.59
N ARG A 76 -21.70 -2.59 -1.70
CA ARG A 76 -22.47 -1.95 -2.78
C ARG A 76 -23.44 -2.93 -3.43
N ALA A 77 -22.99 -4.15 -3.73
CA ALA A 77 -23.83 -5.18 -4.30
C ALA A 77 -24.99 -5.58 -3.37
N GLU A 78 -24.74 -5.67 -2.06
CA GLU A 78 -25.79 -5.91 -1.07
C GLU A 78 -26.83 -4.78 -1.05
N VAL A 79 -26.40 -3.51 -1.05
CA VAL A 79 -27.31 -2.36 -1.11
C VAL A 79 -28.16 -2.38 -2.39
N GLU A 80 -27.55 -2.69 -3.53
CA GLU A 80 -28.28 -2.80 -4.81
C GLU A 80 -29.34 -3.91 -4.77
N SER A 81 -29.01 -5.08 -4.19
CA SER A 81 -29.96 -6.17 -4.01
C SER A 81 -31.12 -5.79 -3.08
N LEU A 82 -30.84 -5.07 -1.99
CA LEU A 82 -31.87 -4.61 -1.06
C LEU A 82 -32.83 -3.64 -1.75
N ILE A 83 -32.30 -2.64 -2.46
CA ILE A 83 -33.11 -1.68 -3.23
C ILE A 83 -33.97 -2.41 -4.27
N ALA A 84 -33.40 -3.36 -5.02
CA ALA A 84 -34.15 -4.13 -6.00
C ALA A 84 -35.31 -4.92 -5.36
N SER A 85 -35.07 -5.51 -4.18
CA SER A 85 -36.11 -6.25 -3.44
C SER A 85 -37.21 -5.33 -2.90
N GLU A 86 -36.87 -4.15 -2.35
CA GLU A 86 -37.85 -3.17 -1.87
C GLU A 86 -38.68 -2.57 -3.00
N VAL A 87 -38.06 -2.30 -4.16
CA VAL A 87 -38.79 -1.86 -5.36
C VAL A 87 -39.77 -2.93 -5.84
N ALA A 88 -39.37 -4.21 -5.84
CA ALA A 88 -40.28 -5.30 -6.20
C ALA A 88 -41.43 -5.45 -5.19
N GLU A 89 -41.15 -5.32 -3.89
CA GLU A 89 -42.15 -5.42 -2.84
C GLU A 89 -43.17 -4.27 -2.91
N THR A 90 -42.69 -3.03 -3.07
CA THR A 90 -43.54 -1.83 -3.24
C THR A 90 -44.36 -1.87 -4.53
N ALA A 91 -43.83 -2.43 -5.62
CA ALA A 91 -44.58 -2.66 -6.85
C ALA A 91 -45.71 -3.69 -6.66
N SER A 92 -45.54 -4.68 -5.79
CA SER A 92 -46.61 -5.66 -5.46
C SER A 92 -47.71 -5.07 -4.57
N LEU A 93 -47.36 -4.08 -3.73
CA LEU A 93 -48.26 -3.44 -2.77
C LEU A 93 -49.04 -2.24 -3.34
N THR A 94 -48.88 -1.94 -4.63
CA THR A 94 -49.75 -1.01 -5.35
C THR A 94 -50.78 -1.78 -6.18
N PRO A 95 -51.85 -2.33 -5.56
CA PRO A 95 -53.01 -2.70 -6.37
C PRO A 95 -53.52 -1.40 -6.99
N ALA A 96 -53.59 -1.35 -8.32
CA ALA A 96 -54.44 -0.38 -8.98
C ALA A 96 -55.80 -0.48 -8.30
N THR A 97 -56.22 0.57 -7.58
CA THR A 97 -57.56 0.67 -7.05
C THR A 97 -58.49 0.35 -8.22
N PRO A 98 -59.26 -0.77 -8.19
CA PRO A 98 -60.20 -1.01 -9.27
C PRO A 98 -61.12 0.20 -9.31
N ASP A 99 -61.20 0.83 -10.48
CA ASP A 99 -62.07 1.96 -10.82
C ASP A 99 -63.30 1.99 -9.90
N ALA A 100 -63.27 2.86 -8.90
CA ALA A 100 -64.45 3.18 -8.12
C ALA A 100 -65.35 3.97 -9.08
N THR A 101 -66.15 3.23 -9.84
CA THR A 101 -67.13 3.75 -10.79
C THR A 101 -67.89 4.90 -10.14
N SER A 102 -67.90 6.03 -10.84
CA SER A 102 -68.49 7.29 -10.39
C SER A 102 -69.97 7.13 -10.06
N ASP A 103 -70.33 7.07 -8.78
CA ASP A 103 -71.71 7.36 -8.37
C ASP A 103 -71.86 8.89 -8.28
N LYS A 104 -72.42 9.45 -9.35
CA LYS A 104 -72.60 10.89 -9.54
C LYS A 104 -73.66 11.39 -8.54
N PRO A 105 -73.35 12.32 -7.62
CA PRO A 105 -74.38 12.86 -6.74
C PRO A 105 -75.39 13.67 -7.56
N LYS A 106 -76.64 13.19 -7.55
CA LYS A 106 -77.80 13.84 -8.17
C LYS A 106 -78.05 15.19 -7.48
N ALA A 107 -77.78 16.28 -8.18
CA ALA A 107 -78.17 17.61 -7.74
C ALA A 107 -79.71 17.72 -7.71
N THR A 108 -80.28 18.06 -6.56
CA THR A 108 -81.64 18.61 -6.45
C THR A 108 -81.56 20.07 -5.99
N PRO A 109 -82.33 20.99 -6.60
CA PRO A 109 -82.15 22.43 -6.41
C PRO A 109 -82.89 22.95 -5.16
N LYS A 110 -82.35 24.07 -4.63
CA LYS A 110 -82.89 24.90 -3.54
C LYS A 110 -84.33 25.39 -3.80
N GLY A 111 -85.13 25.59 -2.75
CA GLY A 111 -86.24 26.55 -2.83
C GLY A 111 -87.33 26.48 -1.75
N LYS A 112 -87.32 27.52 -0.88
CA LYS A 112 -88.37 28.08 0.00
C LYS A 112 -88.85 27.28 1.21
#